data_AF-A0A2A7RJ15-F1
#
_entry.id   AF-A0A2A7RJ15-F1
#
_cell.length_a   1.000
_cell.length_b   1.000
_cell.length_c   1.000
_cell.angle_alpha   90.00
_cell.angle_beta   90.00
_cell.angle_gamma   90.00
#
_symmetry.space_group_name_H-M   'P 1'
#
loop_
_entity.id
_entity.type
_entity.pdbx_description
1 polymer ?
#
loop_
_entity_poly.entity_id
_entity_poly.type
_entity_poly.pdbx_seq_one_letter_code
_entity_poly.pdbx_strand_id
1 'polypeptide(L)'
;MTTISNPPYNMKWKHPFFAMSQSRFAFGLPPENNANYAFIQTALDKNDKAVFLLPNGVLTTSDKEESAIRQALVENNYLEAVIQLPDKMFESTSIPTSLLIFNKHKATANVVMVDAIPLAKQVEREQRGQVGSSAHTKRVYKKQINILDNDAIEQIMSLLDNPEDKEGMSKVVSIDQIKNNDFIIQPTRYISIKQEKTDSSSNLKLICEDLQRISQEKAVIKLTINKKMAQDLGILGLCELLNMSADANKEINEAYKNVPDVNIDLNTEHVVTLTNNKVFKIEVKKWDKLPDIIHAFAIMWAQMSKQYNDRENVALMRLKAIMLDNYFNN
;
A
#
# COMPACT_ATOMS: atom_id res chain seq x y z
N MET A 1 -20.01 -5.89 -23.48
CA MET A 1 -19.71 -4.47 -23.20
C MET A 1 -18.67 -4.43 -22.09
N THR A 2 -17.73 -3.48 -22.13
CA THR A 2 -16.60 -3.38 -21.18
C THR A 2 -16.73 -2.11 -20.36
N THR A 3 -16.57 -2.19 -19.04
CA THR A 3 -16.46 -1.00 -18.18
C THR A 3 -14.98 -0.59 -18.04
N ILE A 4 -14.67 0.70 -18.17
CA ILE A 4 -13.36 1.24 -17.82
C ILE A 4 -13.60 2.37 -16.82
N SER A 5 -12.94 2.34 -15.66
CA SER A 5 -13.22 3.29 -14.60
C SER A 5 -11.97 3.66 -13.78
N ASN A 6 -11.87 4.94 -13.46
CA ASN A 6 -11.00 5.50 -12.42
C ASN A 6 -11.92 6.09 -11.33
N PRO A 7 -12.47 5.25 -10.42
CA PRO A 7 -13.40 5.71 -9.40
C PRO A 7 -12.67 6.50 -8.30
N PRO A 8 -13.39 7.30 -7.49
CA PRO A 8 -12.81 7.93 -6.32
C PRO A 8 -12.27 6.88 -5.34
N TYR A 9 -10.98 6.99 -5.00
CA TYR A 9 -10.28 6.00 -4.18
C TYR A 9 -10.71 6.05 -2.72
N ASN A 10 -10.89 4.87 -2.11
CA ASN A 10 -11.16 4.69 -0.68
C ASN A 10 -12.35 5.56 -0.20
N MET A 11 -13.31 5.77 -1.10
CA MET A 11 -14.46 6.61 -0.81
C MET A 11 -15.33 5.92 0.24
N LYS A 12 -15.68 6.66 1.30
CA LYS A 12 -16.72 6.22 2.23
C LYS A 12 -18.05 6.19 1.50
N TRP A 13 -18.86 5.19 1.80
CA TRP A 13 -20.17 5.03 1.20
C TRP A 13 -21.14 4.51 2.25
N LYS A 14 -22.43 4.69 1.98
CA LYS A 14 -23.48 4.15 2.83
C LYS A 14 -24.02 2.91 2.14
N HIS A 15 -24.16 1.82 2.89
CA HIS A 15 -24.80 0.64 2.35
C HIS A 15 -26.24 0.96 1.91
N PRO A 16 -26.64 0.58 0.69
CA PRO A 16 -28.03 0.73 0.28
C PRO A 16 -28.93 -0.17 1.14
N PHE A 17 -30.21 0.20 1.25
CA PHE A 17 -31.19 -0.66 1.91
C PHE A 17 -31.24 -2.04 1.23
N PHE A 18 -31.22 -3.12 2.01
CA PHE A 18 -31.06 -4.50 1.54
C PHE A 18 -29.82 -4.76 0.67
N ALA A 19 -28.68 -4.15 0.98
CA ALA A 19 -27.43 -4.36 0.21
C ALA A 19 -27.12 -5.85 -0.02
N MET A 20 -27.18 -6.68 1.01
CA MET A 20 -26.92 -8.13 0.92
C MET A 20 -27.84 -8.88 -0.05
N SER A 21 -29.00 -8.33 -0.41
CA SER A 21 -29.94 -8.94 -1.35
C SER A 21 -29.70 -8.52 -2.81
N GLN A 22 -28.78 -7.59 -3.07
CA GLN A 22 -28.49 -7.12 -4.42
C GLN A 22 -27.49 -8.06 -5.11
N SER A 23 -27.80 -8.49 -6.34
CA SER A 23 -26.95 -9.40 -7.14
C SER A 23 -25.50 -8.92 -7.26
N ARG A 24 -25.31 -7.61 -7.36
CA ARG A 24 -24.00 -6.98 -7.45
C ARG A 24 -23.09 -7.15 -6.22
N PHE A 25 -23.56 -7.72 -5.12
CA PHE A 25 -22.73 -8.03 -3.95
C PHE A 25 -22.64 -9.55 -3.71
N ALA A 26 -22.74 -10.34 -4.78
CA ALA A 26 -22.64 -11.80 -4.73
C ALA A 26 -21.33 -12.32 -4.11
N PHE A 27 -20.24 -11.54 -4.13
CA PHE A 27 -18.95 -11.92 -3.55
C PHE A 27 -18.73 -11.40 -2.13
N GLY A 28 -19.74 -10.73 -1.56
CA GLY A 28 -19.68 -10.10 -0.24
C GLY A 28 -19.90 -8.59 -0.30
N LEU A 29 -20.30 -8.03 0.83
CA LEU A 29 -20.54 -6.60 0.98
C LEU A 29 -19.25 -5.91 1.45
N PRO A 30 -18.69 -4.94 0.69
CA PRO A 30 -17.50 -4.19 1.13
C PRO A 30 -17.79 -3.30 2.35
N PRO A 31 -16.77 -2.91 3.12
CA PRO A 31 -16.97 -2.09 4.31
C PRO A 31 -17.39 -0.66 3.93
N GLU A 32 -18.21 -0.01 4.76
CA GLU A 32 -18.70 1.37 4.49
C GLU A 32 -17.59 2.42 4.39
N ASN A 33 -16.42 2.14 4.97
CA ASN A 33 -15.27 3.03 4.89
C ASN A 33 -14.49 2.95 3.56
N ASN A 34 -14.77 1.95 2.70
CA ASN A 34 -14.05 1.75 1.43
C ASN A 34 -14.96 1.16 0.33
N ALA A 35 -15.27 1.99 -0.68
CA ALA A 35 -16.12 1.61 -1.80
C ALA A 35 -15.39 0.91 -2.97
N ASN A 36 -14.06 0.69 -2.91
CA ASN A 36 -13.29 0.19 -4.06
C ASN A 36 -13.86 -1.13 -4.62
N TYR A 37 -14.09 -2.12 -3.75
CA TYR A 37 -14.71 -3.39 -4.15
C TYR A 37 -16.20 -3.27 -4.48
N ALA A 38 -16.89 -2.22 -4.01
CA ALA A 38 -18.29 -1.97 -4.39
C ALA A 38 -18.37 -1.55 -5.87
N PHE A 39 -17.43 -0.73 -6.33
CA PHE A 39 -17.33 -0.34 -7.75
C PHE A 39 -17.02 -1.54 -8.64
N ILE A 40 -16.04 -2.37 -8.26
CA ILE A 40 -15.65 -3.58 -9.00
C ILE A 40 -16.86 -4.50 -9.20
N GLN A 41 -17.52 -4.89 -8.10
CA GLN A 41 -18.63 -5.83 -8.20
C GLN A 41 -19.84 -5.22 -8.93
N THR A 42 -20.12 -3.91 -8.76
CA THR A 42 -21.19 -3.23 -9.53
C THR A 42 -20.94 -3.24 -11.03
N ALA A 43 -19.68 -3.07 -11.46
CA ALA A 43 -19.35 -3.13 -12.89
C ALA A 43 -19.46 -4.57 -13.42
N LEU A 44 -19.01 -5.55 -12.64
CA LEU A 44 -19.10 -6.97 -13.01
C LEU A 44 -20.54 -7.49 -13.01
N ASP A 45 -21.44 -6.94 -12.21
CA ASP A 45 -22.86 -7.28 -12.28
C ASP A 45 -23.48 -6.86 -13.62
N LYS A 46 -23.01 -5.74 -14.19
CA LYS A 46 -23.55 -5.16 -15.44
C LYS A 46 -22.82 -5.60 -16.70
N ASN A 47 -21.57 -5.99 -16.59
CA ASN A 47 -20.68 -6.27 -17.71
C ASN A 47 -19.79 -7.47 -17.43
N ASP A 48 -19.36 -8.15 -18.49
CA ASP A 48 -18.50 -9.33 -18.34
C ASP A 48 -17.01 -8.98 -18.30
N LYS A 49 -16.63 -7.77 -18.77
CA LYS A 49 -15.26 -7.27 -18.70
C LYS A 49 -15.23 -5.89 -18.04
N ALA A 50 -14.28 -5.68 -17.15
CA ALA A 50 -14.07 -4.42 -16.46
C ALA A 50 -12.58 -4.13 -16.25
N VAL A 51 -12.19 -2.86 -16.40
CA VAL A 51 -10.83 -2.37 -16.14
C VAL A 51 -10.92 -1.24 -15.12
N PHE A 52 -10.21 -1.39 -14.02
CA PHE A 52 -10.21 -0.43 -12.92
C PHE A 52 -8.82 0.08 -12.64
N LEU A 53 -8.68 1.39 -12.55
CA LEU A 53 -7.52 2.05 -11.98
C LEU A 53 -7.79 2.31 -10.49
N LEU A 54 -7.04 1.65 -9.60
CA LEU A 54 -7.26 1.69 -8.16
C LEU A 54 -5.92 1.75 -7.39
N PRO A 55 -5.90 2.23 -6.13
CA PRO A 55 -4.69 2.26 -5.32
C PRO A 55 -4.21 0.85 -4.96
N ASN A 56 -2.89 0.65 -4.81
CA ASN A 56 -2.30 -0.67 -4.55
C ASN A 56 -2.82 -1.37 -3.29
N GLY A 57 -3.43 -0.64 -2.34
CA GLY A 57 -4.06 -1.22 -1.15
C GLY A 57 -5.12 -2.28 -1.48
N VAL A 58 -5.80 -2.20 -2.64
CA VAL A 58 -6.77 -3.23 -3.04
C VAL A 58 -6.13 -4.60 -3.27
N LEU A 59 -4.84 -4.64 -3.60
CA LEU A 59 -4.11 -5.87 -3.93
C LEU A 59 -3.71 -6.69 -2.68
N THR A 60 -3.62 -6.02 -1.52
CA THR A 60 -3.00 -6.56 -0.31
C THR A 60 -3.81 -6.34 0.97
N THR A 61 -4.94 -5.64 0.91
CA THR A 61 -5.75 -5.29 2.09
C THR A 61 -6.05 -6.52 2.96
N SER A 62 -5.81 -6.34 4.26
CA SER A 62 -6.10 -7.29 5.34
C SER A 62 -7.48 -7.08 5.95
N ASP A 63 -8.25 -6.09 5.47
CA ASP A 63 -9.65 -5.96 5.82
C ASP A 63 -10.38 -7.26 5.45
N LYS A 64 -11.10 -7.83 6.42
CA LYS A 64 -11.69 -9.16 6.30
C LYS A 64 -12.71 -9.23 5.15
N GLU A 65 -13.50 -8.19 4.97
CA GLU A 65 -14.56 -8.14 3.95
C GLU A 65 -13.95 -7.96 2.57
N GLU A 66 -13.02 -7.01 2.40
CA GLU A 66 -12.34 -6.79 1.12
C GLU A 66 -11.46 -7.98 0.70
N SER A 67 -10.76 -8.60 1.65
CA SER A 67 -9.94 -9.79 1.41
C SER A 67 -10.80 -10.97 0.95
N ALA A 68 -11.95 -11.20 1.59
CA ALA A 68 -12.89 -12.25 1.19
C ALA A 68 -13.46 -12.02 -0.22
N ILE A 69 -13.82 -10.77 -0.56
CA ILE A 69 -14.29 -10.42 -1.91
C ILE A 69 -13.19 -10.66 -2.95
N ARG A 70 -11.95 -10.24 -2.66
CA ARG A 70 -10.79 -10.47 -3.55
C ARG A 70 -10.56 -11.95 -3.80
N GLN A 71 -10.55 -12.74 -2.72
CA GLN A 71 -10.44 -14.19 -2.80
C GLN A 71 -11.53 -14.76 -3.71
N ALA A 72 -12.79 -14.41 -3.47
CA ALA A 72 -13.91 -14.93 -4.25
C ALA A 72 -13.83 -14.54 -5.74
N LEU A 73 -13.40 -13.32 -6.08
CA LEU A 73 -13.20 -12.89 -7.47
C LEU A 73 -12.08 -13.69 -8.17
N VAL A 74 -11.01 -14.04 -7.45
CA VAL A 74 -9.93 -14.88 -7.98
C VAL A 74 -10.39 -16.32 -8.15
N GLU A 75 -11.06 -16.90 -7.15
CA GLU A 75 -11.54 -18.28 -7.17
C GLU A 75 -12.60 -18.51 -8.26
N ASN A 76 -13.43 -17.50 -8.54
CA ASN A 76 -14.39 -17.54 -9.65
C ASN A 76 -13.72 -17.31 -11.02
N ASN A 77 -12.39 -17.21 -11.07
CA ASN A 77 -11.60 -16.99 -12.28
C ASN A 77 -11.98 -15.71 -13.03
N TYR A 78 -12.31 -14.62 -12.31
CA TYR A 78 -12.70 -13.35 -12.95
C TYR A 78 -11.53 -12.39 -13.13
N LEU A 79 -10.47 -12.48 -12.33
CA LEU A 79 -9.30 -11.61 -12.47
C LEU A 79 -8.43 -12.07 -13.65
N GLU A 80 -8.29 -11.25 -14.69
CA GLU A 80 -7.52 -11.55 -15.91
C GLU A 80 -6.08 -11.07 -15.80
N ALA A 81 -5.87 -9.85 -15.33
CA ALA A 81 -4.53 -9.28 -15.17
C ALA A 81 -4.46 -8.22 -14.05
N VAL A 82 -3.28 -8.06 -13.48
CA VAL A 82 -2.93 -6.97 -12.56
C VAL A 82 -1.66 -6.31 -13.07
N ILE A 83 -1.74 -5.01 -13.36
CA ILE A 83 -0.61 -4.21 -13.83
C ILE A 83 -0.31 -3.18 -12.74
N GLN A 84 0.80 -3.36 -12.04
CA GLN A 84 1.29 -2.41 -11.06
C GLN A 84 1.96 -1.24 -11.77
N LEU A 85 1.45 -0.02 -11.54
CA LEU A 85 1.92 1.19 -12.19
C LEU A 85 2.97 1.93 -11.34
N PRO A 86 3.82 2.75 -11.97
CA PRO A 86 4.68 3.70 -11.26
C PRO A 86 3.92 4.57 -10.25
N ASP A 87 4.62 5.00 -9.19
CA ASP A 87 4.12 6.05 -8.30
C ASP A 87 4.12 7.42 -9.02
N LYS A 88 3.54 8.46 -8.41
CA LYS A 88 3.62 9.84 -8.94
C LYS A 88 3.18 10.02 -10.41
N MET A 89 2.29 9.17 -10.92
CA MET A 89 1.70 9.35 -12.26
C MET A 89 0.58 10.39 -12.29
N PHE A 90 -0.03 10.71 -11.14
CA PHE A 90 -1.13 11.66 -11.05
C PHE A 90 -0.68 13.01 -10.50
N GLU A 91 -1.32 14.07 -11.00
CA GLU A 91 -1.08 15.43 -10.52
C GLU A 91 -1.59 15.64 -9.09
N SER A 92 -2.72 15.03 -8.75
CA SER A 92 -3.41 15.18 -7.46
C SER A 92 -2.85 14.30 -6.34
N THR A 93 -2.13 13.22 -6.65
CA THR A 93 -1.60 12.28 -5.65
C THR A 93 -0.33 11.60 -6.14
N SER A 94 0.58 11.29 -5.21
CA SER A 94 1.77 10.48 -5.47
C SER A 94 1.56 8.99 -5.25
N ILE A 95 0.36 8.57 -4.80
CA ILE A 95 0.06 7.18 -4.43
C ILE A 95 0.26 6.26 -5.65
N PRO A 96 0.96 5.12 -5.48
CA PRO A 96 1.03 4.10 -6.52
C PRO A 96 -0.32 3.43 -6.74
N THR A 97 -0.63 3.17 -8.00
CA THR A 97 -1.90 2.58 -8.43
C THR A 97 -1.65 1.35 -9.28
N SER A 98 -2.69 0.58 -9.50
CA SER A 98 -2.66 -0.58 -10.38
C SER A 98 -3.89 -0.60 -11.26
N LEU A 99 -3.73 -1.14 -12.46
CA LEU A 99 -4.85 -1.54 -13.30
C LEU A 99 -5.23 -2.98 -12.95
N LEU A 100 -6.49 -3.18 -12.57
CA LEU A 100 -7.08 -4.50 -12.44
C LEU A 100 -7.99 -4.76 -13.63
N ILE A 101 -7.71 -5.83 -14.36
CA ILE A 101 -8.52 -6.27 -15.49
C ILE A 101 -9.29 -7.50 -15.05
N PHE A 102 -10.61 -7.43 -15.17
CA PHE A 102 -11.51 -8.54 -14.87
C PHE A 102 -12.24 -8.96 -16.15
N ASN A 103 -12.38 -10.26 -16.36
CA ASN A 103 -13.06 -10.86 -17.50
C ASN A 103 -13.69 -12.20 -17.07
N LYS A 104 -15.03 -12.26 -17.05
CA LYS A 104 -15.77 -13.48 -16.68
C LYS A 104 -15.62 -14.61 -17.69
N HIS A 105 -15.25 -14.28 -18.93
CA HIS A 105 -15.13 -15.22 -20.04
C HIS A 105 -13.67 -15.47 -20.45
N LYS A 106 -12.71 -15.22 -19.55
CA LYS A 106 -11.31 -15.52 -19.88
C LYS A 106 -11.10 -17.04 -20.02
N ALA A 107 -10.33 -17.42 -21.04
CA ALA A 107 -10.16 -18.82 -21.41
C ALA A 107 -9.22 -19.60 -20.48
N THR A 108 -8.37 -18.91 -19.72
CA THR A 108 -7.33 -19.52 -18.88
C THR A 108 -7.65 -19.36 -17.39
N ALA A 109 -7.15 -20.30 -16.58
CA ALA A 109 -7.19 -20.23 -15.12
C ALA A 109 -5.98 -19.50 -14.51
N ASN A 110 -5.34 -18.62 -15.31
CA ASN A 110 -4.16 -17.86 -14.92
C ASN A 110 -4.45 -16.36 -14.87
N VAL A 111 -3.65 -15.65 -14.10
CA VAL A 111 -3.65 -14.18 -13.98
C VAL A 111 -2.31 -13.66 -14.48
N VAL A 112 -2.34 -12.68 -15.38
CA VAL A 112 -1.13 -12.02 -15.86
C VAL A 112 -0.74 -10.93 -14.86
N MET A 113 0.41 -11.08 -14.21
CA MET A 113 0.98 -10.09 -13.32
C MET A 113 2.03 -9.29 -14.08
N VAL A 114 1.93 -7.96 -14.06
CA VAL A 114 2.89 -7.07 -14.74
C VAL A 114 3.36 -6.00 -13.74
N ASP A 115 4.68 -5.81 -13.66
CA ASP A 115 5.28 -4.68 -12.98
C ASP A 115 5.77 -3.66 -14.02
N ALA A 116 5.04 -2.54 -14.13
CA ALA A 116 5.37 -1.45 -15.03
C ALA A 116 6.26 -0.38 -14.38
N ILE A 117 6.63 -0.54 -13.10
CA ILE A 117 7.49 0.43 -12.40
C ILE A 117 8.85 0.60 -13.10
N PRO A 118 9.55 -0.46 -13.54
CA PRO A 118 10.85 -0.32 -14.21
C PRO A 118 10.79 0.39 -15.57
N LEU A 119 9.59 0.51 -16.15
CA LEU A 119 9.37 1.18 -17.44
C LEU A 119 9.12 2.69 -17.31
N ALA A 120 9.06 3.20 -16.07
CA ALA A 120 8.78 4.60 -15.81
C ALA A 120 9.87 5.52 -16.36
N LYS A 121 9.45 6.60 -17.02
CA LYS A 121 10.31 7.76 -17.31
C LYS A 121 9.85 8.95 -16.49
N GLN A 122 10.80 9.71 -15.95
CA GLN A 122 10.50 10.94 -15.22
C GLN A 122 10.42 12.12 -16.19
N VAL A 123 9.37 12.92 -16.03
CA VAL A 123 9.21 14.20 -16.74
C VAL A 123 8.84 15.30 -15.76
N GLU A 124 9.34 16.50 -16.01
CA GLU A 124 8.92 17.69 -15.29
C GLU A 124 7.68 18.28 -15.97
N ARG A 125 6.62 18.52 -15.18
CA ARG A 125 5.44 19.26 -15.64
C ARG A 125 5.19 20.47 -14.78
N GLU A 126 4.73 21.54 -15.43
CA GLU A 126 4.29 22.75 -14.75
C GLU A 126 2.82 22.64 -14.37
N GLN A 127 2.53 22.74 -13.08
CA GLN A 127 1.17 22.76 -12.54
C GLN A 127 0.84 24.16 -12.04
N ARG A 128 -0.27 24.72 -12.51
CA ARG A 128 -0.81 25.99 -12.00
C ARG A 128 -1.78 25.70 -10.85
N GLY A 129 -1.71 26.47 -9.77
CA GLY A 129 -2.69 26.35 -8.69
C GLY A 129 -4.10 26.64 -9.21
N GLN A 130 -5.04 25.70 -9.05
CA GLN A 130 -6.41 25.84 -9.56
C GLN A 130 -7.39 26.43 -8.54
N VAL A 131 -7.07 26.34 -7.25
CA VAL A 131 -7.96 26.74 -6.13
C VAL A 131 -7.15 27.39 -5.00
N GLY A 132 -7.71 28.42 -4.37
CA GLY A 132 -7.09 29.17 -3.27
C GLY A 132 -7.06 30.69 -3.50
N SER A 133 -6.33 31.41 -2.64
CA SER A 133 -6.17 32.86 -2.77
C SER A 133 -5.42 33.26 -4.05
N SER A 134 -5.43 34.55 -4.40
CA SER A 134 -4.71 35.13 -5.55
C SER A 134 -3.22 34.79 -5.59
N ALA A 135 -2.63 34.42 -4.45
CA ALA A 135 -1.25 33.96 -4.32
C ALA A 135 -1.07 32.47 -4.70
N HIS A 136 -2.10 31.64 -4.57
CA HIS A 136 -2.09 30.23 -4.96
C HIS A 136 -2.37 30.05 -6.46
N THR A 137 -3.30 30.83 -7.02
CA THR A 137 -3.70 30.72 -8.43
C THR A 137 -2.67 31.28 -9.42
N LYS A 138 -1.73 32.12 -8.95
CA LYS A 138 -0.64 32.70 -9.74
C LYS A 138 0.68 31.94 -9.67
N ARG A 139 0.80 30.90 -8.82
CA ARG A 139 2.03 30.10 -8.70
C ARG A 139 2.06 28.97 -9.72
N VAL A 140 3.22 28.81 -10.35
CA VAL A 140 3.57 27.66 -11.20
C VAL A 140 4.49 26.77 -10.39
N TYR A 141 4.06 25.53 -10.15
CA TYR A 141 4.86 24.51 -9.47
C TYR A 141 5.44 23.58 -10.53
N LYS A 142 6.74 23.35 -10.49
CA LYS A 142 7.39 22.29 -11.28
C LYS A 142 7.30 21.00 -10.48
N LYS A 143 6.62 20.00 -11.03
CA LYS A 143 6.45 18.68 -10.40
C LYS A 143 7.08 17.63 -11.29
N GLN A 144 7.91 16.78 -10.71
CA GLN A 144 8.36 15.55 -11.37
C GLN A 144 7.26 14.52 -11.27
N ILE A 145 6.85 13.98 -12.42
CA ILE A 145 5.89 12.89 -12.51
C ILE A 145 6.51 11.73 -13.28
N ASN A 146 6.05 10.53 -12.98
CA ASN A 146 6.40 9.35 -13.77
C ASN A 146 5.39 9.19 -14.90
N ILE A 147 5.88 8.82 -16.08
CA ILE A 147 5.06 8.49 -17.24
C ILE A 147 5.48 7.14 -17.79
N LEU A 148 4.53 6.49 -18.46
CA LEU A 148 4.80 5.39 -19.39
C LEU A 148 4.67 5.99 -20.78
N ASP A 149 5.73 5.87 -21.58
CA ASP A 149 5.70 6.29 -22.98
C ASP A 149 5.05 5.21 -23.86
N ASN A 150 4.92 5.49 -25.15
CA ASN A 150 4.26 4.58 -26.08
C ASN A 150 4.96 3.21 -26.12
N ASP A 151 6.29 3.18 -26.13
CA ASP A 151 7.07 1.94 -26.13
C ASP A 151 6.80 1.11 -24.86
N ALA A 152 6.71 1.74 -23.68
CA ALA A 152 6.34 1.06 -22.46
C ALA A 152 4.90 0.51 -22.50
N ILE A 153 3.96 1.29 -23.03
CA ILE A 153 2.55 0.88 -23.18
C ILE A 153 2.43 -0.30 -24.15
N GLU A 154 3.10 -0.25 -25.30
CA GLU A 154 3.13 -1.34 -26.27
C GLU A 154 3.71 -2.63 -25.68
N GLN A 155 4.77 -2.52 -24.88
CA GLN A 155 5.32 -3.68 -24.17
C GLN A 155 4.32 -4.28 -23.17
N ILE A 156 3.59 -3.45 -22.41
CA ILE A 156 2.55 -3.93 -21.49
C ILE A 156 1.41 -4.60 -22.27
N MET A 157 0.96 -3.98 -23.36
CA MET A 157 -0.11 -4.54 -24.21
C MET A 157 0.31 -5.88 -24.82
N SER A 158 1.55 -5.99 -25.31
CA SER A 158 2.10 -7.24 -25.83
C SER A 158 2.06 -8.36 -24.80
N LEU A 159 2.35 -8.06 -23.53
CA LEU A 159 2.28 -9.04 -22.43
C LEU A 159 0.85 -9.44 -22.06
N LEU A 160 -0.14 -8.60 -22.36
CA LEU A 160 -1.56 -8.96 -22.17
C LEU A 160 -2.06 -9.84 -23.33
N ASP A 161 -1.67 -9.53 -24.55
CA ASP A 161 -2.09 -10.27 -25.75
C ASP A 161 -1.37 -11.63 -25.86
N ASN A 162 -0.09 -11.67 -25.48
CA ASN A 162 0.75 -12.87 -25.47
C ASN A 162 1.40 -13.02 -24.09
N PRO A 163 0.67 -13.56 -23.10
CA PRO A 163 1.19 -13.71 -21.75
C PRO A 163 2.43 -14.59 -21.68
N GLU A 164 3.52 -14.02 -21.18
CA GLU A 164 4.79 -14.72 -20.96
C GLU A 164 5.45 -14.29 -19.64
N ASP A 165 6.32 -15.16 -19.15
CA ASP A 165 7.16 -14.86 -17.99
C ASP A 165 8.39 -14.06 -18.44
N LYS A 166 8.53 -12.83 -17.94
CA LYS A 166 9.67 -11.96 -18.23
C LYS A 166 10.27 -11.47 -16.92
N GLU A 167 11.53 -11.83 -16.68
CA GLU A 167 12.25 -11.46 -15.45
C GLU A 167 12.18 -9.95 -15.19
N GLY A 168 11.83 -9.57 -13.95
CA GLY A 168 11.67 -8.18 -13.54
C GLY A 168 10.48 -7.43 -14.14
N MET A 169 9.60 -8.08 -14.94
CA MET A 169 8.53 -7.37 -15.65
C MET A 169 7.18 -8.08 -15.65
N SER A 170 7.13 -9.40 -15.87
CA SER A 170 5.86 -10.13 -15.91
C SER A 170 5.96 -11.57 -15.41
N LYS A 171 4.83 -12.06 -14.92
CA LYS A 171 4.66 -13.46 -14.53
C LYS A 171 3.23 -13.91 -14.83
N VAL A 172 3.07 -15.07 -15.45
CA VAL A 172 1.79 -15.76 -15.58
C VAL A 172 1.61 -16.63 -14.34
N VAL A 173 0.60 -16.30 -13.52
CA VAL A 173 0.41 -16.92 -12.20
C VAL A 173 -0.90 -17.71 -12.19
N SER A 174 -0.84 -18.97 -11.78
CA SER A 174 -2.03 -19.80 -11.60
C SER A 174 -2.85 -19.40 -10.38
N ILE A 175 -4.16 -19.69 -10.38
CA ILE A 175 -5.01 -19.48 -9.19
C ILE A 175 -4.47 -20.21 -7.95
N ASP A 176 -3.92 -21.42 -8.11
CA ASP A 176 -3.33 -22.17 -6.99
C ASP A 176 -2.11 -21.48 -6.38
N GLN A 177 -1.27 -20.87 -7.20
CA GLN A 177 -0.14 -20.06 -6.70
C GLN A 177 -0.65 -18.84 -5.93
N ILE A 178 -1.71 -18.18 -6.41
CA ILE A 178 -2.33 -17.04 -5.70
C ILE A 178 -2.93 -17.48 -4.37
N LYS A 179 -3.59 -18.63 -4.33
CA LYS A 179 -4.15 -19.23 -3.11
C LYS A 179 -3.06 -19.56 -2.08
N ASN A 180 -1.95 -20.15 -2.51
CA ASN A 180 -0.78 -20.41 -1.65
C ASN A 180 -0.08 -19.13 -1.16
N ASN A 181 -0.46 -17.98 -1.72
CA ASN A 181 0.01 -16.65 -1.36
C ASN A 181 -1.14 -15.81 -0.76
N ASP A 182 -2.05 -16.43 -0.01
CA ASP A 182 -3.11 -15.75 0.77
C ASP A 182 -3.98 -14.79 -0.05
N PHE A 183 -4.15 -15.07 -1.35
CA PHE A 183 -4.84 -14.21 -2.30
C PHE A 183 -4.29 -12.78 -2.39
N ILE A 184 -3.03 -12.57 -2.04
CA ILE A 184 -2.32 -11.30 -2.28
C ILE A 184 -1.95 -11.24 -3.76
N ILE A 185 -2.50 -10.28 -4.49
CA ILE A 185 -2.35 -10.19 -5.97
C ILE A 185 -1.38 -9.09 -6.41
N GLN A 186 -0.44 -8.71 -5.54
CA GLN A 186 0.59 -7.73 -5.87
C GLN A 186 1.64 -8.34 -6.81
N PRO A 187 1.87 -7.79 -8.03
CA PRO A 187 2.79 -8.35 -9.01
C PRO A 187 4.22 -8.62 -8.49
N THR A 188 4.77 -7.70 -7.69
CA THR A 188 6.13 -7.84 -7.11
C THR A 188 6.29 -9.05 -6.18
N ARG A 189 5.19 -9.69 -5.76
CA ARG A 189 5.24 -10.93 -4.99
C ARG A 189 5.57 -12.16 -5.86
N TYR A 190 5.30 -12.08 -7.15
CA TYR A 190 5.41 -13.20 -8.10
C TYR A 190 6.54 -13.01 -9.12
N ILE A 191 6.87 -11.75 -9.43
CA ILE A 191 7.92 -11.40 -10.38
C ILE A 191 9.26 -11.37 -9.65
N SER A 192 10.21 -12.19 -10.10
CA SER A 192 11.58 -12.16 -9.58
C SER A 192 12.27 -10.86 -10.01
N ILE A 193 12.93 -10.20 -9.06
CA ILE A 193 13.72 -8.98 -9.33
C ILE A 193 14.95 -9.38 -10.13
N LYS A 194 15.18 -8.69 -11.26
CA LYS A 194 16.38 -8.84 -12.07
C LYS A 194 17.59 -8.43 -11.25
N GLN A 195 18.45 -9.38 -10.88
CA GLN A 195 19.77 -9.06 -10.35
C GLN A 195 20.65 -8.63 -11.52
N GLU A 196 20.95 -7.34 -11.65
CA GLU A 196 21.87 -6.88 -12.70
C GLU A 196 23.27 -7.48 -12.48
N LYS A 197 23.75 -8.24 -13.47
CA LYS A 197 25.18 -8.58 -13.60
C LYS A 197 25.85 -7.49 -14.44
N THR A 198 26.45 -6.47 -13.82
CA THR A 198 27.25 -5.46 -14.55
C THR A 198 28.33 -4.77 -13.67
N ASP A 199 29.43 -4.37 -14.33
CA ASP A 199 30.81 -4.01 -13.89
C ASP A 199 31.10 -3.50 -12.45
N SER A 200 32.20 -4.04 -11.90
CA SER A 200 32.49 -4.15 -10.47
C SER A 200 33.04 -2.90 -9.74
N SER A 201 33.46 -1.84 -10.42
CA SER A 201 34.17 -0.71 -9.75
C SER A 201 33.35 0.57 -9.57
N SER A 202 32.48 0.95 -10.52
CA SER A 202 31.62 2.14 -10.38
C SER A 202 30.37 1.89 -9.51
N ASN A 203 29.90 0.64 -9.45
CA ASN A 203 28.71 0.23 -8.70
C ASN A 203 28.98 0.11 -7.20
N LEU A 204 30.20 -0.27 -6.81
CA LEU A 204 30.51 -0.54 -5.41
C LEU A 204 30.30 0.70 -4.53
N LYS A 205 30.65 1.88 -5.06
CA LYS A 205 30.38 3.16 -4.40
C LYS A 205 28.88 3.45 -4.26
N LEU A 206 28.09 3.25 -5.32
CA LEU A 206 26.64 3.46 -5.31
C LEU A 206 25.93 2.51 -4.35
N ILE A 207 26.32 1.23 -4.32
CA ILE A 207 25.80 0.24 -3.38
C ILE A 207 26.14 0.63 -1.94
N CYS A 208 27.37 1.07 -1.68
CA CYS A 208 27.77 1.53 -0.36
C CYS A 208 26.93 2.75 0.09
N GLU A 209 26.74 3.73 -0.81
CA GLU A 209 25.92 4.91 -0.56
C GLU A 209 24.44 4.56 -0.31
N ASP A 210 23.87 3.66 -1.10
CA ASP A 210 22.49 3.19 -0.93
C ASP A 210 22.31 2.40 0.36
N LEU A 211 23.24 1.50 0.71
CA LEU A 211 23.22 0.75 1.96
C LEU A 211 23.29 1.67 3.17
N GLN A 212 24.16 2.68 3.13
CA GLN A 212 24.23 3.71 4.16
C GLN A 212 22.92 4.49 4.26
N ARG A 213 22.34 4.92 3.11
CA ARG A 213 21.05 5.63 3.09
C ARG A 213 19.94 4.79 3.73
N ILE A 214 19.76 3.55 3.28
CA ILE A 214 18.75 2.62 3.80
C ILE A 214 18.96 2.39 5.30
N SER A 215 20.21 2.20 5.72
CA SER A 215 20.52 1.97 7.12
C SER A 215 20.22 3.19 8.00
N GLN A 216 20.42 4.40 7.50
CA GLN A 216 20.07 5.63 8.21
C GLN A 216 18.55 5.85 8.26
N GLU A 217 17.84 5.56 7.18
CA GLU A 217 16.37 5.65 7.11
C GLU A 217 15.70 4.70 8.11
N LYS A 218 16.19 3.45 8.19
CA LYS A 218 15.76 2.46 9.18
C LYS A 218 15.95 2.97 10.62
N ALA A 219 16.99 3.75 10.87
CA ALA A 219 17.34 4.25 12.20
C ALA A 219 16.55 5.50 12.64
N VAL A 220 15.73 6.10 11.77
CA VAL A 220 14.96 7.31 12.09
C VAL A 220 13.95 7.08 13.21
N ILE A 221 13.40 5.87 13.31
CA ILE A 221 12.46 5.48 14.35
C ILE A 221 13.04 4.35 15.20
N LYS A 222 12.78 4.42 16.50
CA LYS A 222 12.92 3.28 17.41
C LYS A 222 11.57 2.87 17.98
N LEU A 223 11.27 1.58 17.91
CA LEU A 223 10.09 0.98 18.53
C LEU A 223 10.47 0.30 19.84
N THR A 224 9.85 0.69 20.94
CA THR A 224 9.89 -0.09 22.20
C THR A 224 8.52 -0.70 22.44
N ILE A 225 8.44 -2.03 22.47
CA ILE A 225 7.18 -2.76 22.53
C ILE A 225 7.23 -3.93 23.51
N ASN A 226 6.12 -4.16 24.21
CA ASN A 226 5.92 -5.35 25.02
C ASN A 226 6.02 -6.63 24.18
N LYS A 227 6.71 -7.67 24.67
CA LYS A 227 6.87 -8.96 23.96
C LYS A 227 5.54 -9.62 23.60
N LYS A 228 4.59 -9.66 24.54
CA LYS A 228 3.28 -10.25 24.30
C LYS A 228 2.48 -9.44 23.29
N MET A 229 2.53 -8.11 23.39
CA MET A 229 1.89 -7.25 22.39
C MET A 229 2.48 -7.44 20.99
N ALA A 230 3.81 -7.57 20.87
CA ALA A 230 4.46 -7.86 19.59
C ALA A 230 4.04 -9.23 19.04
N GLN A 231 3.84 -10.23 19.91
CA GLN A 231 3.33 -11.54 19.54
C GLN A 231 1.87 -11.47 19.06
N ASP A 232 1.00 -10.77 19.80
CA ASP A 232 -0.42 -10.59 19.47
C ASP A 232 -0.59 -9.83 18.15
N LEU A 233 0.32 -8.91 17.84
CA LEU A 233 0.37 -8.19 16.55
C LEU A 233 1.05 -8.99 15.42
N GLY A 234 1.59 -10.18 15.70
CA GLY A 234 2.29 -11.01 14.71
C GLY A 234 3.65 -10.48 14.26
N ILE A 235 4.26 -9.54 14.99
CA ILE A 235 5.52 -8.87 14.61
C ILE A 235 6.73 -9.30 15.45
N LEU A 236 6.58 -10.19 16.42
CA LEU A 236 7.66 -10.61 17.32
C LEU A 236 8.90 -11.10 16.56
N GLY A 237 8.72 -11.99 15.57
CA GLY A 237 9.84 -12.51 14.77
C GLY A 237 10.57 -11.43 13.97
N LEU A 238 9.84 -10.42 13.48
CA LEU A 238 10.45 -9.26 12.82
C LEU A 238 11.26 -8.42 13.82
N CYS A 239 10.74 -8.19 15.03
CA CYS A 239 11.46 -7.47 16.08
C CYS A 239 12.79 -8.15 16.45
N GLU A 240 12.79 -9.48 16.54
CA GLU A 240 14.00 -10.28 16.82
C GLU A 240 14.99 -10.20 15.66
N LEU A 241 14.53 -10.37 14.42
CA LEU A 241 15.36 -10.24 13.21
C LEU A 241 16.00 -8.85 13.12
N LEU A 242 15.27 -7.79 13.44
CA LEU A 242 15.78 -6.42 13.42
C LEU A 242 16.89 -6.19 14.46
N ASN A 243 16.80 -6.85 15.62
CA ASN A 243 17.87 -6.80 16.63
C ASN A 243 19.10 -7.58 16.17
N MET A 244 18.93 -8.80 15.66
CA MET A 244 20.03 -9.60 15.09
C MET A 244 20.74 -8.86 13.94
N SER A 245 19.98 -8.14 13.12
CA SER A 245 20.53 -7.30 12.05
C SER A 245 21.40 -6.15 12.59
N ALA A 246 21.05 -5.56 13.74
CA ALA A 246 21.87 -4.49 14.33
C ALA A 246 23.22 -5.04 14.83
N ASP A 247 23.20 -6.24 15.42
CA ASP A 247 24.41 -6.94 15.85
C ASP A 247 25.29 -7.32 14.65
N ALA A 248 24.69 -7.89 13.59
CA ALA A 248 25.39 -8.25 12.36
C ALA A 248 25.99 -7.03 11.63
N ASN A 249 25.32 -5.88 11.65
CA ASN A 249 25.84 -4.65 11.07
C ASN A 249 27.18 -4.22 11.69
N LYS A 250 27.38 -4.50 12.99
CA LYS A 250 28.65 -4.21 13.65
C LYS A 250 29.79 -5.04 13.06
N GLU A 251 29.56 -6.34 12.87
CA GLU A 251 30.53 -7.26 12.25
C GLU A 251 30.80 -6.88 10.80
N ILE A 252 29.77 -6.49 10.04
CA ILE A 252 29.91 -6.04 8.65
C ILE A 252 30.75 -4.77 8.57
N ASN A 253 30.47 -3.76 9.40
CA ASN A 253 31.25 -2.53 9.43
C ASN A 253 32.73 -2.80 9.76
N GLU A 254 33.01 -3.73 10.68
CA GLU A 254 34.39 -4.13 11.01
C GLU A 254 35.06 -4.89 9.85
N ALA A 255 34.36 -5.83 9.22
CA ALA A 255 34.88 -6.65 8.13
C ALA A 255 35.26 -5.83 6.89
N TYR A 256 34.49 -4.78 6.58
CA TYR A 256 34.72 -3.94 5.39
C TYR A 256 35.51 -2.66 5.65
N LYS A 257 35.87 -2.35 6.90
CA LYS A 257 36.54 -1.11 7.31
C LYS A 257 37.82 -0.77 6.52
N ASN A 258 38.55 -1.79 6.07
CA ASN A 258 39.85 -1.65 5.40
C ASN A 258 39.84 -2.15 3.95
N VAL A 259 38.67 -2.41 3.37
CA VAL A 259 38.58 -2.88 1.98
C VAL A 259 38.63 -1.66 1.05
N PRO A 260 39.59 -1.58 0.11
CA PRO A 260 39.68 -0.47 -0.84
C PRO A 260 38.36 -0.28 -1.60
N ASP A 261 37.98 0.96 -1.82
CA ASP A 261 36.77 1.39 -2.54
C ASP A 261 35.41 1.01 -1.88
N VAL A 262 35.41 0.27 -0.76
CA VAL A 262 34.21 -0.03 0.05
C VAL A 262 34.14 0.92 1.24
N ASN A 263 33.17 1.84 1.25
CA ASN A 263 32.93 2.74 2.38
C ASN A 263 31.52 2.52 2.96
N ILE A 264 31.42 1.60 3.91
CA ILE A 264 30.15 1.22 4.53
C ILE A 264 30.17 1.62 6.02
N ASP A 265 29.10 2.28 6.44
CA ASP A 265 28.85 2.65 7.84
C ASP A 265 27.37 2.39 8.15
N LEU A 266 27.05 1.13 8.42
CA LEU A 266 25.69 0.72 8.76
C LEU A 266 25.38 1.08 10.21
N ASN A 267 24.15 1.51 10.45
CA ASN A 267 23.65 1.74 11.79
C ASN A 267 23.65 0.45 12.61
N THR A 268 24.34 0.48 13.74
CA THR A 268 24.44 -0.60 14.73
C THR A 268 23.48 -0.44 15.90
N GLU A 269 22.75 0.68 15.97
CA GLU A 269 21.79 0.88 17.05
C GLU A 269 20.56 -0.02 16.88
N HIS A 270 20.13 -0.66 17.97
CA HIS A 270 18.87 -1.37 18.00
C HIS A 270 17.68 -0.41 17.77
N VAL A 271 17.05 -0.57 16.61
CA VAL A 271 15.83 0.17 16.22
C VAL A 271 14.57 -0.44 16.83
N VAL A 272 14.69 -1.60 17.50
CA VAL A 272 13.61 -2.21 18.27
C VAL A 272 14.09 -2.52 19.69
N THR A 273 13.20 -2.42 20.67
CA THR A 273 13.43 -2.88 22.03
C THR A 273 12.23 -3.68 22.50
N LEU A 274 12.44 -4.97 22.72
CA LEU A 274 11.44 -5.86 23.28
C LEU A 274 11.51 -5.80 24.81
N THR A 275 10.38 -5.54 25.45
CA THR A 275 10.29 -5.42 26.92
C THR A 275 9.17 -6.28 27.49
N ASN A 276 9.22 -6.59 28.79
CA ASN A 276 8.10 -7.20 29.51
C ASN A 276 7.15 -6.16 30.12
N ASN A 277 7.52 -4.88 30.09
CA ASN A 277 6.67 -3.79 30.57
C ASN A 277 5.52 -3.53 29.59
N LYS A 278 4.37 -3.06 30.09
CA LYS A 278 3.19 -2.70 29.26
C LYS A 278 3.43 -1.38 28.53
N VAL A 279 4.33 -1.39 27.55
CA VAL A 279 4.78 -0.22 26.80
C VAL A 279 4.63 -0.46 25.32
N PHE A 280 4.10 0.53 24.63
CA PHE A 280 4.21 0.72 23.19
C PHE A 280 4.67 2.16 22.98
N LYS A 281 5.92 2.34 22.55
CA LYS A 281 6.57 3.64 22.40
C LYS A 281 7.23 3.70 21.03
N ILE A 282 6.89 4.74 20.28
CA ILE A 282 7.56 5.07 19.02
C ILE A 282 8.40 6.33 19.28
N GLU A 283 9.71 6.22 19.08
CA GLU A 283 10.67 7.29 19.28
C GLU A 283 11.18 7.76 17.92
N VAL A 284 10.91 9.03 17.57
CA VAL A 284 11.48 9.65 16.38
C VAL A 284 12.83 10.25 16.78
N LYS A 285 13.92 9.69 16.27
CA LYS A 285 15.27 10.13 16.60
C LYS A 285 15.68 11.38 15.82
N LYS A 286 15.13 11.58 14.62
CA LYS A 286 15.40 12.73 13.75
C LYS A 286 14.11 13.44 13.37
N TRP A 287 13.87 14.60 14.01
CA TRP A 287 12.64 15.39 13.87
C TRP A 287 12.53 16.14 12.55
N ASP A 288 13.68 16.47 11.95
CA ASP A 288 13.84 17.08 10.63
C ASP A 288 13.40 16.15 9.48
N LYS A 289 13.29 14.85 9.76
CA LYS A 289 12.80 13.82 8.84
C LYS A 289 11.67 13.03 9.49
N LEU A 290 10.56 13.71 9.81
CA LEU A 290 9.39 13.06 10.38
C LEU A 290 8.88 11.96 9.42
N PRO A 291 8.89 10.68 9.82
CA PRO A 291 8.48 9.63 8.90
C PRO A 291 6.98 9.64 8.65
N ASP A 292 6.58 9.34 7.42
CA ASP A 292 5.17 9.34 7.00
C ASP A 292 4.27 8.49 7.90
N ILE A 293 4.81 7.40 8.43
CA ILE A 293 4.08 6.52 9.36
C ILE A 293 3.67 7.22 10.66
N ILE A 294 4.48 8.16 11.17
CA ILE A 294 4.14 8.94 12.37
C ILE A 294 3.03 9.92 12.04
N HIS A 295 3.09 10.55 10.86
CA HIS A 295 2.06 11.46 10.40
C HIS A 295 0.72 10.72 10.23
N ALA A 296 0.73 9.56 9.57
CA ALA A 296 -0.44 8.71 9.41
C ALA A 296 -1.02 8.29 10.77
N PHE A 297 -0.18 7.80 11.69
CA PHE A 297 -0.62 7.39 13.03
C PHE A 297 -1.25 8.54 13.81
N ALA A 298 -0.62 9.72 13.79
CA ALA A 298 -1.14 10.90 14.50
C ALA A 298 -2.52 11.31 13.99
N ILE A 299 -2.72 11.32 12.67
CA ILE A 299 -4.02 11.63 12.07
C ILE A 299 -5.08 10.60 12.46
N MET A 300 -4.76 9.30 12.35
CA MET A 300 -5.68 8.22 12.71
C MET A 300 -6.08 8.28 14.19
N TRP A 301 -5.10 8.46 15.07
CA TRP A 301 -5.32 8.57 16.51
C TRP A 301 -6.18 9.79 16.86
N ALA A 302 -5.90 10.95 16.25
CA ALA A 302 -6.67 12.17 16.48
C ALA A 302 -8.15 12.00 16.05
N GLN A 303 -8.38 11.37 14.90
CA GLN A 303 -9.73 11.08 14.42
C GLN A 303 -10.49 10.14 15.37
N MET A 304 -9.84 9.05 15.81
CA MET A 304 -10.44 8.09 16.73
C MET A 304 -10.76 8.75 18.08
N SER A 305 -9.84 9.56 18.61
CA SER A 305 -10.02 10.26 19.89
C SER A 305 -11.19 11.23 19.84
N LYS A 306 -11.32 11.97 18.74
CA LYS A 306 -12.47 12.86 18.50
C LYS A 306 -13.78 12.09 18.51
N GLN A 307 -13.85 10.95 17.81
CA GLN A 307 -15.06 10.13 17.77
C GLN A 307 -15.47 9.63 19.16
N TYR A 308 -14.52 9.21 19.99
CA TYR A 308 -14.83 8.78 21.35
C TYR A 308 -15.34 9.94 22.20
N ASN A 309 -14.69 11.11 22.12
CA ASN A 309 -15.14 12.30 22.82
C ASN A 309 -16.56 12.73 22.40
N ASP A 310 -16.87 12.67 21.11
CA ASP A 310 -18.22 12.98 20.62
C ASP A 310 -19.27 11.99 21.15
N ARG A 311 -18.94 10.69 21.20
CA ARG A 311 -19.82 9.65 21.77
C ARG A 311 -20.03 9.84 23.27
N GLU A 312 -18.97 10.19 24.01
CA GLU A 312 -19.06 10.50 25.44
C GLU A 312 -19.97 11.70 25.68
N ASN A 313 -19.80 12.79 24.92
CA ASN A 313 -20.66 13.97 25.01
C ASN A 313 -22.14 13.63 24.75
N VAL A 314 -22.43 12.76 23.77
CA VAL A 314 -23.81 12.28 23.52
C VAL A 314 -24.34 11.48 24.71
N ALA A 315 -23.53 10.60 25.31
CA ALA A 315 -23.93 9.84 26.48
C ALA A 315 -24.22 10.76 27.69
N LEU A 316 -23.37 11.76 27.92
CA LEU A 316 -23.55 12.77 28.97
C LEU A 316 -24.83 13.60 28.77
N MET A 317 -25.13 13.99 27.54
CA MET A 317 -26.39 14.71 27.23
C MET A 317 -27.62 13.87 27.56
N ARG A 318 -27.61 12.57 27.21
CA ARG A 318 -28.70 11.64 27.54
C ARG A 318 -28.86 11.45 29.04
N LEU A 319 -27.75 11.27 29.75
CA LEU A 319 -27.76 11.16 31.21
C LEU A 319 -28.37 12.41 31.85
N LYS A 320 -27.97 13.60 31.39
CA LYS A 320 -28.52 14.88 31.86
C LYS A 320 -30.03 14.97 31.64
N ALA A 321 -30.52 14.58 30.46
CA ALA A 321 -31.95 14.61 30.15
C ALA A 321 -32.78 13.72 31.10
N ILE A 322 -32.34 12.47 31.30
CA ILE A 322 -33.01 11.53 32.22
C ILE A 322 -33.02 12.07 33.66
N MET A 323 -31.90 12.65 34.11
CA MET A 323 -31.81 13.22 35.46
C MET A 323 -32.75 14.42 35.65
N LEU A 324 -32.91 15.27 34.64
CA LEU A 324 -33.85 16.39 34.69
C LEU A 324 -35.30 15.90 34.69
N ASP A 325 -35.64 14.95 33.83
CA ASP A 325 -37.00 14.35 33.81
C ASP A 325 -37.36 13.74 35.17
N ASN A 326 -36.42 13.03 35.82
CA ASN A 326 -36.64 12.48 37.15
C ASN A 326 -36.73 13.53 38.25
N TYR A 327 -36.11 14.71 38.07
CA TYR A 327 -36.15 15.79 39.06
C TYR A 327 -37.44 16.61 38.98
N PHE A 328 -38.02 16.75 37.78
CA PHE A 328 -39.26 17.51 37.58
C PHE A 328 -40.54 16.66 37.65
N ASN A 329 -40.43 15.34 37.53
CA ASN A 329 -41.57 14.41 37.63
C ASN A 329 -41.68 13.69 38.99
N ASN A 330 -40.94 14.14 40.02
CA ASN A 330 -41.13 13.79 41.43
C ASN A 330 -41.62 15.01 42.21
#